data_AF-A0A5J6QP34-F1
#
_entry.id   AF-A0A5J6QP34-F1
#
_cell.length_a   1.000
_cell.length_b   1.000
_cell.length_c   1.000
_cell.angle_alpha   90.00
_cell.angle_beta   90.00
_cell.angle_gamma   90.00
#
_symmetry.space_group_name_H-M   'P 1'
#
loop_
_entity.id
_entity.type
_entity.pdbx_description
1 polymer ?
#
loop_
_entity_poly.entity_id
_entity_poly.type
_entity_poly.pdbx_seq_one_letter_code
_entity_poly.pdbx_strand_id
1 'polypeptide(L)'
;MKARRMRGTYTVEFAITGLVLFVVLFGMLEMGRLFFTINALNETVRRGARLAAVCDISDPVVLRRAIFNAATDSGASSLINQLDTADLSLVYLDEGGATVASPGDTASATGFRAIRYVELRLQNFTFNFLIPGFGGSFTLPVFRSTMPRESLGRHAEVGVAPGITPC
;
A
#
# COMPACT_ATOMS: atom_id res chain seq x y z
N MET A 1 44.71 55.04 -1.32
CA MET A 1 44.08 53.97 -0.50
C MET A 1 43.37 52.99 -1.44
N LYS A 2 43.83 51.73 -1.52
CA LYS A 2 43.20 50.72 -2.39
C LYS A 2 41.94 50.18 -1.70
N ALA A 3 40.77 50.67 -2.10
CA ALA A 3 39.49 50.08 -1.72
C ALA A 3 39.38 48.69 -2.35
N ARG A 4 39.67 47.66 -1.57
CA ARG A 4 39.50 46.25 -1.96
C ARG A 4 38.00 46.01 -2.11
N ARG A 5 37.46 46.16 -3.33
CA ARG A 5 36.03 45.95 -3.61
C ARG A 5 35.68 44.49 -3.33
N MET A 6 34.89 44.24 -2.30
CA MET A 6 34.31 42.93 -2.01
C MET A 6 33.24 42.60 -3.06
N ARG A 7 33.69 42.19 -4.25
CA ARG A 7 32.83 41.71 -5.35
C ARG A 7 32.59 40.22 -5.16
N GLY A 8 31.59 39.86 -4.35
CA GLY A 8 31.21 38.45 -4.16
C GLY A 8 30.46 38.13 -2.88
N THR A 9 30.47 39.01 -1.87
CA THR A 9 29.82 38.75 -0.57
C THR A 9 28.31 38.54 -0.72
N TYR A 10 27.64 39.37 -1.53
CA TYR A 10 26.21 39.22 -1.83
C TYR A 10 25.85 37.90 -2.52
N THR A 11 26.77 37.35 -3.32
CA THR A 11 26.56 36.05 -3.97
C THR A 11 26.59 34.92 -2.94
N VAL A 12 27.47 35.00 -1.94
CA VAL A 12 27.56 34.00 -0.86
C VAL A 12 26.33 34.08 0.05
N GLU A 13 25.91 35.29 0.44
CA GLU A 13 24.69 35.50 1.25
C GLU A 13 23.44 34.98 0.55
N PHE A 14 23.31 35.25 -0.76
CA PHE A 14 22.23 34.71 -1.58
C PHE A 14 22.28 33.19 -1.67
N ALA A 15 23.46 32.60 -1.84
CA ALA A 15 23.63 31.15 -1.90
C ALA A 15 23.19 30.46 -0.58
N ILE A 16 23.59 31.01 0.57
CA ILE A 16 23.20 30.47 1.88
C ILE A 16 21.69 30.60 2.10
N THR A 17 21.13 31.78 1.82
CA THR A 17 19.68 32.02 1.99
C THR A 17 18.86 31.13 1.04
N GLY A 18 19.31 31.01 -0.21
CA GLY A 18 18.69 30.14 -1.22
C GLY A 18 18.75 28.67 -0.80
N LEU A 19 19.88 28.21 -0.27
CA LEU A 19 20.02 26.85 0.25
C LEU A 19 19.01 26.55 1.36
N VAL A 20 18.89 27.46 2.35
CA VAL A 20 17.92 27.29 3.44
C VAL A 20 16.49 27.30 2.90
N LEU A 21 16.17 28.22 1.99
CA LEU A 21 14.85 28.30 1.36
C LEU A 21 14.49 26.98 0.64
N PHE A 22 15.39 26.44 -0.17
CA PHE A 22 15.14 25.20 -0.90
C PHE A 22 15.01 24.00 0.05
N VAL A 23 15.84 23.89 1.08
CA VAL A 23 15.71 22.82 2.09
C VAL A 23 14.33 22.85 2.75
N VAL A 24 13.84 24.04 3.15
CA VAL A 24 12.51 24.18 3.75
C VAL A 24 11.40 23.86 2.75
N LEU A 25 11.51 24.35 1.52
CA LEU A 25 10.54 24.08 0.45
C LEU A 25 10.42 22.59 0.16
N PHE A 26 11.55 21.89 -0.06
CA PHE A 26 11.55 20.45 -0.29
C PHE A 26 11.07 19.68 0.95
N GLY A 27 11.41 20.14 2.16
CA GLY A 27 10.88 19.56 3.40
C GLY A 27 9.36 19.60 3.48
N MET A 28 8.73 20.72 3.13
CA MET A 28 7.26 20.84 3.09
C MET A 28 6.63 19.93 2.02
N LEU A 29 7.23 19.89 0.83
CA LEU A 29 6.74 19.02 -0.26
C LEU A 29 6.84 17.54 0.11
N GLU A 30 7.95 17.12 0.72
CA GLU A 30 8.16 15.75 1.14
C GLU A 30 7.22 15.34 2.28
N MET A 31 6.91 16.24 3.21
CA MET A 31 5.90 15.97 4.24
C MET A 31 4.50 15.83 3.62
N GLY A 32 4.15 16.66 2.64
CA GLY A 32 2.91 16.52 1.88
C GLY A 32 2.82 15.17 1.15
N ARG A 33 3.91 14.75 0.49
CA ARG A 33 4.00 13.44 -0.18
C ARG A 33 3.86 12.29 0.81
N LEU A 34 4.48 12.39 1.99
CA LEU A 34 4.37 11.38 3.04
C LEU A 34 2.92 11.22 3.51
N PHE A 35 2.22 12.32 3.81
CA PHE A 35 0.81 12.27 4.21
C PHE A 35 -0.07 11.67 3.12
N PHE A 36 0.16 12.04 1.86
CA PHE A 36 -0.55 11.43 0.73
C PHE A 36 -0.31 9.92 0.69
N THR A 37 0.94 9.46 0.79
CA THR A 37 1.28 8.03 0.78
C THR A 37 0.62 7.29 1.94
N ILE A 38 0.64 7.81 3.17
CA ILE A 38 -0.02 7.16 4.33
C ILE A 38 -1.52 6.96 4.08
N ASN A 39 -2.20 7.99 3.58
CA ASN A 39 -3.63 7.89 3.28
C ASN A 39 -3.89 6.90 2.13
N ALA A 40 -3.06 6.91 1.09
CA ALA A 40 -3.18 6.00 -0.03
C ALA A 40 -2.94 4.54 0.38
N LEU A 41 -1.95 4.26 1.24
CA LEU A 41 -1.70 2.91 1.80
C LEU A 41 -2.88 2.43 2.66
N ASN A 42 -3.51 3.31 3.42
CA ASN A 42 -4.71 2.97 4.19
C ASN A 42 -5.89 2.62 3.25
N GLU A 43 -6.04 3.35 2.15
CA GLU A 43 -7.04 3.03 1.14
C GLU A 43 -6.74 1.72 0.40
N THR A 44 -5.48 1.42 0.11
CA THR A 44 -5.02 0.15 -0.48
C THR A 44 -5.52 -1.03 0.34
N VAL A 45 -5.26 -1.04 1.66
CA VAL A 45 -5.69 -2.16 2.52
C VAL A 45 -7.21 -2.23 2.64
N ARG A 46 -7.90 -1.07 2.73
CA ARG A 46 -9.36 -1.02 2.83
C ARG A 46 -10.04 -1.55 1.57
N ARG A 47 -9.59 -1.10 0.39
CA ARG A 47 -10.10 -1.53 -0.91
C ARG A 47 -9.81 -3.00 -1.15
N GLY A 48 -8.58 -3.44 -0.89
CA GLY A 48 -8.19 -4.82 -1.10
C GLY A 48 -8.93 -5.78 -0.17
N ALA A 49 -9.17 -5.43 1.10
CA ALA A 49 -10.00 -6.23 2.01
C ALA A 49 -11.45 -6.38 1.52
N ARG A 50 -12.05 -5.30 0.97
CA ARG A 50 -13.40 -5.36 0.38
C ARG A 50 -13.45 -6.26 -0.86
N LEU A 51 -12.45 -6.17 -1.74
CA LEU A 51 -12.36 -7.05 -2.90
C LEU A 51 -12.15 -8.50 -2.47
N ALA A 52 -11.25 -8.75 -1.52
CA ALA A 52 -10.96 -10.09 -1.03
C ALA A 52 -12.14 -10.75 -0.29
N ALA A 53 -13.08 -9.97 0.24
CA ALA A 53 -14.32 -10.50 0.83
C ALA A 53 -15.28 -11.10 -0.21
N VAL A 54 -15.20 -10.63 -1.45
CA VAL A 54 -16.13 -10.98 -2.53
C VAL A 54 -15.49 -11.89 -3.58
N CYS A 55 -14.22 -11.67 -3.91
CA CYS A 55 -13.48 -12.40 -4.95
C CYS A 55 -13.06 -13.80 -4.50
N ASP A 56 -12.75 -14.67 -5.46
CA ASP A 56 -12.14 -15.96 -5.15
C ASP A 56 -10.76 -15.78 -4.50
N ILE A 57 -10.44 -16.68 -3.58
CA ILE A 57 -9.23 -16.64 -2.75
C ILE A 57 -7.95 -16.80 -3.57
N SER A 58 -8.04 -17.48 -4.72
CA SER A 58 -6.89 -17.74 -5.59
C SER A 58 -6.63 -16.64 -6.63
N ASP A 59 -7.47 -15.60 -6.68
CA ASP A 59 -7.40 -14.59 -7.72
C ASP A 59 -6.35 -13.50 -7.41
N PRO A 60 -5.26 -13.39 -8.19
CA PRO A 60 -4.23 -12.37 -7.98
C PRO A 60 -4.73 -10.95 -8.30
N VAL A 61 -5.86 -10.80 -9.02
CA VAL A 61 -6.43 -9.50 -9.40
C VAL A 61 -6.83 -8.69 -8.17
N VAL A 62 -7.19 -9.34 -7.06
CA VAL A 62 -7.51 -8.68 -5.78
C VAL A 62 -6.36 -7.79 -5.31
N LEU A 63 -5.14 -8.34 -5.30
CA LEU A 63 -3.94 -7.64 -4.83
C LEU A 63 -3.53 -6.53 -5.81
N ARG A 64 -3.64 -6.78 -7.12
CA ARG A 64 -3.35 -5.78 -8.16
C ARG A 64 -4.28 -4.57 -8.07
N ARG A 65 -5.59 -4.81 -7.93
CA ARG A 65 -6.57 -3.74 -7.77
C ARG A 65 -6.42 -3.03 -6.42
N ALA A 66 -5.98 -3.72 -5.37
CA ALA A 66 -5.70 -3.09 -4.08
C ALA A 66 -4.64 -1.99 -4.21
N ILE A 67 -3.55 -2.24 -4.94
CA ILE A 67 -2.47 -1.26 -5.18
C ILE A 67 -2.75 -0.25 -6.31
N PHE A 68 -4.03 -0.08 -6.68
CA PHE A 68 -4.49 0.83 -7.74
C PHE A 68 -4.04 0.50 -9.16
N ASN A 69 -3.64 -0.74 -9.43
CA ASN A 69 -3.32 -1.17 -10.77
C ASN A 69 -4.54 -1.68 -11.54
N ALA A 70 -4.41 -1.73 -12.87
CA ALA A 70 -5.37 -2.43 -13.72
C ALA A 70 -5.31 -3.94 -13.43
N ALA A 71 -6.40 -4.67 -13.70
CA ALA A 71 -6.48 -6.11 -13.42
C ALA A 71 -5.38 -6.93 -14.14
N THR A 72 -4.99 -6.50 -15.33
CA THR A 72 -3.97 -7.14 -16.16
C THR A 72 -2.54 -6.70 -15.82
N ASP A 73 -2.38 -5.65 -15.02
CA ASP A 73 -1.06 -5.09 -14.70
C ASP A 73 -0.51 -5.74 -13.43
N SER A 74 0.52 -6.56 -13.61
CA SER A 74 1.23 -7.24 -12.53
C SER A 74 2.48 -6.49 -12.06
N GLY A 75 2.69 -5.24 -12.52
CA GLY A 75 3.79 -4.41 -12.08
C GLY A 75 3.58 -3.82 -10.69
N ALA A 76 4.55 -3.01 -10.27
CA ALA A 76 4.45 -2.19 -9.07
C ALA A 76 3.30 -1.17 -9.18
N SER A 77 2.89 -0.59 -8.05
CA SER A 77 1.81 0.39 -8.00
C SER A 77 2.08 1.58 -8.91
N SER A 78 1.10 1.91 -9.75
CA SER A 78 1.14 3.09 -10.62
C SER A 78 1.06 4.42 -9.86
N LEU A 79 0.57 4.42 -8.61
CA LEU A 79 0.40 5.63 -7.81
C LEU A 79 1.47 5.79 -6.72
N ILE A 80 1.90 4.68 -6.11
CA ILE A 80 2.80 4.71 -4.97
C ILE A 80 4.12 4.06 -5.37
N ASN A 81 5.20 4.84 -5.37
CA ASN A 81 6.52 4.29 -5.65
C ASN A 81 6.92 3.24 -4.58
N GLN A 82 7.62 2.19 -5.01
CA GLN A 82 8.10 1.09 -4.15
C GLN A 82 7.01 0.31 -3.42
N LEU A 83 5.78 0.32 -3.95
CA LEU A 83 4.72 -0.56 -3.48
C LEU A 83 4.48 -1.67 -4.50
N ASP A 84 4.57 -2.92 -4.08
CA ASP A 84 4.23 -4.10 -4.89
C ASP A 84 3.17 -4.94 -4.17
N THR A 85 2.48 -5.80 -4.92
CA THR A 85 1.66 -6.89 -4.42
C THR A 85 2.41 -7.82 -3.47
N ALA A 86 3.74 -7.91 -3.55
CA ALA A 86 4.58 -8.68 -2.63
C ALA A 86 4.63 -8.10 -1.21
N ASP A 87 4.37 -6.79 -1.03
CA ASP A 87 4.31 -6.14 0.28
C ASP A 87 2.97 -6.36 1.01
N LEU A 88 1.98 -6.90 0.26
CA LEU A 88 0.66 -7.20 0.75
C LEU A 88 0.57 -8.66 1.23
N SER A 89 0.02 -8.85 2.42
CA SER A 89 -0.29 -10.16 2.98
C SER A 89 -1.78 -10.28 3.20
N LEU A 90 -2.42 -11.18 2.44
CA LEU A 90 -3.84 -11.49 2.57
C LEU A 90 -4.02 -12.67 3.53
N VAL A 91 -4.77 -12.46 4.60
CA VAL A 91 -4.97 -13.41 5.69
C VAL A 91 -6.46 -13.66 5.87
N TYR A 92 -6.84 -14.94 5.95
CA TYR A 92 -8.22 -15.35 6.23
C TYR A 92 -8.33 -15.76 7.69
N LEU A 93 -9.37 -15.27 8.36
CA LEU A 93 -9.58 -15.45 9.79
C LEU A 93 -10.89 -16.21 10.04
N ASP A 94 -10.91 -17.03 11.08
CA ASP A 94 -12.11 -17.71 11.55
C ASP A 94 -13.00 -16.81 12.45
N GLU A 95 -14.07 -17.38 12.99
CA GLU A 95 -14.99 -16.67 13.90
C GLU A 95 -14.30 -16.19 15.20
N GLY A 96 -13.27 -16.89 15.66
CA GLY A 96 -12.46 -16.52 16.82
C GLY A 96 -11.32 -15.53 16.49
N GLY A 97 -11.14 -15.16 15.23
CA GLY A 97 -10.05 -14.30 14.76
C GLY A 97 -8.71 -15.02 14.62
N ALA A 98 -8.67 -16.35 14.64
CA ALA A 98 -7.47 -17.13 14.35
C ALA A 98 -7.29 -17.31 12.84
N THR A 99 -6.04 -17.42 12.40
CA THR A 99 -5.72 -17.57 10.97
C THR A 99 -6.10 -18.96 10.47
N VAL A 100 -6.89 -19.02 9.40
CA VAL A 100 -7.24 -20.27 8.72
C VAL A 100 -6.01 -20.77 7.96
N ALA A 101 -5.47 -21.92 8.35
CA ALA A 101 -4.20 -22.44 7.81
C ALA A 101 -4.29 -22.90 6.35
N SER A 102 -5.49 -23.28 5.88
CA SER A 102 -5.72 -23.77 4.52
C SER A 102 -7.03 -23.23 3.96
N PRO A 103 -7.07 -21.93 3.61
CA PRO A 103 -8.29 -21.28 3.17
C PRO A 103 -8.81 -21.82 1.83
N GLY A 104 -7.95 -22.45 1.02
CA GLY A 104 -8.34 -23.10 -0.24
C GLY A 104 -8.96 -24.50 -0.09
N ASP A 105 -8.92 -25.12 1.08
CA ASP A 105 -9.51 -26.44 1.29
C ASP A 105 -11.04 -26.32 1.46
N THR A 106 -11.78 -26.78 0.44
CA THR A 106 -13.26 -26.72 0.42
C THR A 106 -13.93 -27.92 1.08
N ALA A 107 -13.17 -28.98 1.40
CA ALA A 107 -13.67 -30.21 1.99
C ALA A 107 -13.65 -30.17 3.52
N SER A 108 -12.59 -29.63 4.11
CA SER A 108 -12.46 -29.57 5.57
C SER A 108 -13.34 -28.50 6.22
N ALA A 109 -13.86 -28.81 7.41
CA ALA A 109 -14.55 -27.84 8.26
C ALA A 109 -13.62 -26.71 8.73
N THR A 110 -12.31 -26.94 8.78
CA THR A 110 -11.29 -25.97 9.21
C THR A 110 -10.64 -25.21 8.04
N GLY A 111 -11.10 -25.43 6.80
CA GLY A 111 -10.59 -24.76 5.61
C GLY A 111 -11.46 -23.56 5.20
N PHE A 112 -11.86 -23.53 3.93
CA PHE A 112 -12.71 -22.49 3.32
C PHE A 112 -14.01 -22.21 4.12
N ARG A 113 -14.59 -23.25 4.72
CA ARG A 113 -15.84 -23.15 5.48
C ARG A 113 -15.68 -22.38 6.80
N ALA A 114 -14.48 -22.42 7.40
CA ALA A 114 -14.18 -21.74 8.65
C ALA A 114 -13.96 -20.22 8.48
N ILE A 115 -13.70 -19.76 7.25
CA ILE A 115 -13.42 -18.34 6.98
C ILE A 115 -14.62 -17.49 7.39
N ARG A 116 -14.39 -16.49 8.23
CA ARG A 116 -15.40 -15.52 8.65
C ARG A 116 -15.01 -14.08 8.39
N TYR A 117 -13.72 -13.77 8.50
CA TYR A 117 -13.18 -12.46 8.17
C TYR A 117 -12.01 -12.59 7.21
N VAL A 118 -11.79 -11.52 6.46
CA VAL A 118 -10.67 -11.35 5.54
C VAL A 118 -9.91 -10.13 6.00
N GLU A 119 -8.61 -10.28 6.25
CA GLU A 119 -7.71 -9.21 6.65
C GLU A 119 -6.64 -9.03 5.57
N LEU A 120 -6.54 -7.81 5.03
CA LEU A 120 -5.42 -7.43 4.18
C LEU A 120 -4.44 -6.58 5.00
N ARG A 121 -3.17 -6.96 4.97
CA ARG A 121 -2.07 -6.30 5.68
C ARG A 121 -1.05 -5.78 4.68
N LEU A 122 -0.48 -4.63 4.97
CA LEU A 122 0.65 -4.06 4.25
C LEU A 122 1.76 -3.81 5.25
N GLN A 123 2.91 -4.45 5.03
CA GLN A 123 4.01 -4.49 5.99
C GLN A 123 5.33 -4.09 5.32
N ASN A 124 6.29 -3.62 6.12
CA ASN A 124 7.66 -3.33 5.69
C ASN A 124 7.80 -2.29 4.56
N PHE A 125 6.77 -1.47 4.32
CA PHE A 125 6.86 -0.40 3.33
C PHE A 125 7.84 0.69 3.79
N THR A 126 8.81 0.99 2.93
CA THR A 126 9.87 1.94 3.21
C THR A 126 9.69 3.20 2.38
N PHE A 127 9.52 4.33 3.05
CA PHE A 127 9.42 5.64 2.43
C PHE A 127 10.79 6.31 2.36
N ASN A 128 11.26 6.61 1.15
CA ASN A 128 12.51 7.31 0.93
C ASN A 128 12.27 8.82 0.85
N PHE A 129 12.95 9.61 1.70
CA PHE A 129 12.91 11.07 1.65
C PHE A 129 13.88 11.62 0.61
N LEU A 130 13.42 12.58 -0.19
CA LEU A 130 14.19 13.24 -1.25
C LEU A 130 14.61 14.67 -0.87
N ILE A 131 14.97 14.92 0.40
CA ILE A 131 15.42 16.23 0.85
C ILE A 131 16.91 16.41 0.50
N PRO A 132 17.30 17.44 -0.27
CA PRO A 132 18.70 17.69 -0.60
C PRO A 132 19.58 17.82 0.66
N GLY A 133 20.62 17.00 0.77
CA GLY A 133 21.56 16.99 1.91
C GLY A 133 21.07 16.26 3.17
N PHE A 134 19.80 15.86 3.24
CA PHE A 134 19.19 15.16 4.38
C PHE A 134 18.43 13.91 3.92
N GLY A 135 19.12 13.04 3.18
CA GLY A 135 18.56 11.77 2.74
C GLY A 135 18.27 10.83 3.92
N GLY A 136 17.25 9.99 3.77
CA GLY A 136 16.90 8.99 4.77
C GLY A 136 15.74 8.13 4.28
N SER A 137 15.65 6.91 4.82
CA SER A 137 14.51 6.04 4.62
C SER A 137 13.80 5.82 5.96
N PHE A 138 12.49 5.76 5.93
CA PHE A 138 11.67 5.49 7.11
C PHE A 138 10.68 4.39 6.80
N THR A 139 10.72 3.32 7.58
CA THR A 139 9.77 2.22 7.47
C THR A 139 8.48 2.60 8.19
N LEU A 140 7.38 2.62 7.45
CA LEU A 140 6.06 2.90 8.00
C LEU A 140 5.56 1.71 8.85
N PRO A 141 4.68 1.97 9.83
CA PRO A 141 4.04 0.89 10.58
C PRO A 141 3.13 0.07 9.67
N VAL A 142 2.72 -1.09 10.17
CA VAL A 142 1.80 -1.99 9.46
C VAL A 142 0.43 -1.33 9.29
N PHE A 143 -0.07 -1.30 8.05
CA PHE A 143 -1.46 -0.96 7.74
C PHE A 143 -2.27 -2.25 7.60
N ARG A 144 -3.49 -2.27 8.13
CA ARG A 144 -4.38 -3.43 8.00
C ARG A 144 -5.84 -3.01 7.94
N SER A 145 -6.63 -3.79 7.22
CA SER A 145 -8.08 -3.66 7.19
C SER A 145 -8.72 -5.03 7.20
N THR A 146 -9.74 -5.18 8.04
CA THR A 146 -10.48 -6.44 8.22
C THR A 146 -11.92 -6.24 7.81
N MET A 147 -12.43 -7.11 6.96
CA MET A 147 -13.81 -7.13 6.48
C MET A 147 -14.44 -8.50 6.73
N PRO A 148 -15.75 -8.59 7.04
CA PRO A 148 -16.44 -9.88 7.05
C PRO A 148 -16.45 -10.49 5.66
N ARG A 149 -16.38 -11.82 5.56
CA ARG A 149 -16.48 -12.48 4.26
C ARG A 149 -17.88 -12.30 3.66
N GLU A 150 -17.94 -12.24 2.34
CA GLU A 150 -19.19 -12.29 1.58
C GLU A 150 -19.22 -13.58 0.75
N SER A 151 -19.19 -13.46 -0.58
CA SER A 151 -19.31 -14.59 -1.52
C SER A 151 -18.02 -15.40 -1.69
N LEU A 152 -16.84 -14.77 -1.52
CA LEU A 152 -15.54 -15.38 -1.82
C LEU A 152 -15.49 -16.07 -3.21
N GLY A 153 -16.15 -15.45 -4.20
CA GLY A 153 -16.25 -15.89 -5.58
C GLY A 153 -17.30 -16.99 -5.81
N ARG A 154 -17.95 -17.50 -4.76
CA ARG A 154 -18.86 -18.65 -4.86
C ARG A 154 -20.33 -18.23 -4.92
N HIS A 155 -21.05 -18.82 -5.86
CA HIS A 155 -22.50 -18.68 -5.96
C HIS A 155 -23.20 -19.57 -4.94
N ALA A 156 -24.31 -19.07 -4.35
CA ALA A 156 -25.16 -19.87 -3.47
C ALA A 156 -26.04 -20.87 -4.25
N GLU A 157 -26.21 -20.64 -5.55
CA GLU A 157 -27.08 -21.41 -6.43
C GLU A 157 -26.42 -22.70 -6.91
N VAL A 158 -27.19 -23.80 -6.90
CA VAL A 158 -26.71 -25.12 -7.31
C VAL A 158 -26.79 -25.24 -8.84
N GLY A 159 -25.67 -25.56 -9.50
CA GLY A 159 -25.64 -25.84 -10.95
C GLY A 159 -25.22 -24.67 -11.86
N VAL A 160 -24.81 -23.53 -11.30
CA VAL A 160 -24.25 -22.40 -12.09
C VAL A 160 -22.83 -22.75 -12.56
N ALA A 161 -22.59 -22.59 -13.88
CA ALA A 161 -21.28 -22.79 -14.50
C ALA A 161 -20.80 -21.50 -15.20
N PRO A 162 -19.62 -20.96 -14.86
CA PRO A 162 -18.69 -21.45 -13.84
C PRO A 162 -19.22 -21.22 -12.41
N GLY A 163 -18.95 -22.17 -11.50
CA GLY A 163 -19.34 -22.05 -10.08
C GLY A 163 -18.49 -21.07 -9.27
N ILE A 164 -17.57 -20.37 -9.94
CA ILE A 164 -16.71 -19.32 -9.39
C ILE A 164 -16.75 -18.14 -10.35
N THR A 165 -17.04 -16.94 -9.84
CA THR A 165 -16.92 -15.70 -10.60
C THR A 165 -15.52 -15.09 -10.39
N PRO A 166 -14.71 -14.92 -11.45
CA PRO A 166 -13.42 -14.25 -11.35
C PRO A 166 -13.59 -12.75 -11.11
N CYS A 167 -12.54 -12.13 -10.59
CA CYS A 167 -12.39 -10.69 -10.46
C CYS A 167 -11.51 -10.11 -11.58
#